data_AF-A0A914DFG6-F1
#
_entry.id   AF-A0A914DFG6-F1
#
_cell.length_a   1.000
_cell.length_b   1.000
_cell.length_c   1.000
_cell.angle_alpha   90.00
_cell.angle_beta   90.00
_cell.angle_gamma   90.00
#
_symmetry.space_group_name_H-M   'P 1'
#
loop_
_entity.id
_entity.type
_entity.pdbx_description
1 polymer ?
#
loop_
_entity_poly.entity_id
_entity_poly.type
_entity_poly.pdbx_seq_one_letter_code
_entity_poly.pdbx_strand_id
1 'polypeptide(L)'
;MDYTVQQKIWTMIWYGMHGQPKKVQIEYRKKFGRNAKAPSRKTIHDWWQKIFETGSVNKRPKTKTKWVRTQLTEAEVMAKFQS
;
A
#
# COMPACT_ATOMS: atom_id res chain seq x y z
N MET A 1 -3.90 17.79 -0.49
CA MET A 1 -4.21 17.12 -1.77
C MET A 1 -4.87 15.81 -1.42
N ASP A 2 -6.15 15.68 -1.72
CA ASP A 2 -6.92 14.50 -1.34
C ASP A 2 -6.78 13.40 -2.40
N TYR A 3 -6.23 12.27 -1.97
CA TYR A 3 -6.16 11.07 -2.77
C TYR A 3 -7.47 10.31 -2.66
N THR A 4 -8.00 9.81 -3.78
CA THR A 4 -9.21 8.99 -3.75
C THR A 4 -8.96 7.69 -2.99
N VAL A 5 -10.03 7.07 -2.48
CA VAL A 5 -9.94 5.77 -1.81
C VAL A 5 -9.25 4.74 -2.71
N GLN A 6 -9.63 4.69 -3.99
CA GLN A 6 -9.02 3.79 -4.96
C GLN A 6 -7.50 4.01 -5.14
N GLN A 7 -7.03 5.27 -5.14
CA GLN A 7 -5.61 5.58 -5.21
C GLN A 7 -4.86 5.10 -3.96
N LYS A 8 -5.45 5.27 -2.77
CA LYS A 8 -4.89 4.77 -1.51
C LYS A 8 -4.78 3.24 -1.53
N ILE A 9 -5.84 2.55 -1.97
CA ILE A 9 -5.90 1.09 -2.08
C ILE A 9 -4.78 0.55 -2.99
N TRP A 10 -4.67 1.05 -4.22
CA TRP A 10 -3.64 0.60 -5.16
C TRP A 10 -2.23 0.88 -4.65
N THR A 11 -2.02 2.02 -3.99
CA THR A 11 -0.75 2.37 -3.35
C THR A 11 -0.34 1.33 -2.29
N MET A 12 -1.31 0.81 -1.53
CA MET A 12 -1.09 -0.20 -0.50
C MET A 12 -0.85 -1.60 -1.07
N ILE A 13 -1.58 -1.98 -2.11
CA ILE A 13 -1.35 -3.24 -2.83
C ILE A 13 0.08 -3.26 -3.39
N TRP A 14 0.52 -2.22 -4.10
CA TRP A 14 1.87 -2.14 -4.64
C TRP A 14 2.94 -2.11 -3.55
N TYR A 15 2.67 -1.47 -2.41
CA TYR A 15 3.60 -1.46 -1.29
C TYR A 15 3.76 -2.86 -0.70
N GLY A 16 2.67 -3.62 -0.54
CA GLY A 16 2.72 -5.02 -0.11
C GLY A 16 3.45 -5.93 -1.11
N MET A 17 3.32 -5.67 -2.41
CA MET A 17 3.99 -6.45 -3.46
C MET A 17 5.49 -6.16 -3.58
N HIS A 18 5.89 -4.89 -3.42
CA HIS A 18 7.26 -4.45 -3.71
C HIS A 18 8.10 -4.13 -2.48
N GLY A 19 7.47 -3.80 -1.35
CA GLY A 19 8.13 -3.38 -0.10
C GLY A 19 8.93 -2.09 -0.22
N GLN A 20 8.78 -1.31 -1.30
CA GLN A 20 9.62 -0.15 -1.61
C GLN A 20 8.79 1.04 -2.12
N PRO A 21 8.82 2.21 -1.43
CA PRO A 21 8.02 3.38 -1.84
C PRO A 21 8.34 3.89 -3.24
N LYS A 22 9.62 3.79 -3.68
CA LYS A 22 10.04 4.22 -5.02
C LYS A 22 9.32 3.43 -6.13
N LYS A 23 9.19 2.11 -5.96
CA LYS A 23 8.49 1.25 -6.91
C LYS A 23 6.99 1.56 -6.95
N VAL A 24 6.40 1.80 -5.77
CA VAL A 24 5.00 2.25 -5.67
C VAL A 24 4.75 3.55 -6.42
N GLN A 25 5.65 4.53 -6.31
CA GLN A 25 5.52 5.80 -7.05
C GLN A 25 5.61 5.61 -8.57
N ILE A 26 6.42 4.66 -9.04
CA ILE A 26 6.52 4.30 -10.46
C ILE A 26 5.20 3.67 -10.93
N GLU A 27 4.71 2.65 -10.22
CA GLU A 27 3.44 1.98 -10.54
C GLU A 27 2.25 2.94 -10.48
N TYR A 28 2.25 3.87 -9.52
CA TYR A 28 1.25 4.92 -9.41
C TYR A 28 1.20 5.80 -10.67
N ARG A 29 2.36 6.25 -11.17
CA ARG A 29 2.43 7.07 -12.39
C ARG A 29 2.10 6.27 -13.64
N LYS A 30 2.38 4.96 -13.67
CA LYS A 30 1.96 4.09 -14.77
C LYS A 30 0.44 3.96 -14.83
N LYS A 31 -0.23 3.79 -13.69
CA LYS A 31 -1.68 3.56 -13.64
C LYS A 31 -2.52 4.84 -13.74
N PHE A 32 -2.13 5.89 -13.02
CA PHE A 32 -2.91 7.13 -12.90
C PHE A 32 -2.38 8.27 -13.78
N GLY A 33 -1.33 8.02 -14.56
CA GLY A 33 -0.74 8.96 -15.51
C GLY A 33 0.62 9.50 -15.08
N ARG A 34 1.49 9.74 -16.07
CA ARG A 34 2.91 10.12 -15.86
C ARG A 34 3.09 11.38 -15.01
N ASN A 35 2.13 12.32 -15.12
CA ASN A 35 2.11 13.60 -14.41
C ASN A 35 1.30 13.56 -13.10
N ALA A 36 0.73 12.41 -12.74
CA ALA A 36 0.01 12.27 -11.48
C ALA A 36 0.97 12.49 -10.30
N LYS A 37 0.56 13.33 -9.36
CA LYS A 37 1.32 13.58 -8.13
C LYS A 37 1.27 12.34 -7.25
N ALA A 38 2.26 11.47 -7.41
CA ALA A 38 2.36 10.26 -6.61
C ALA A 38 2.52 10.60 -5.12
N PRO A 39 1.95 9.78 -4.22
CA PRO A 39 2.11 9.94 -2.78
C PRO A 39 3.58 9.99 -2.36
N SER A 40 3.89 10.82 -1.36
CA SER A 40 5.24 10.88 -0.80
C SER A 40 5.61 9.57 -0.10
N ARG A 41 6.90 9.28 0.07
CA ARG A 41 7.35 8.06 0.77
C ARG A 41 6.78 7.97 2.19
N LYS A 42 6.72 9.10 2.89
CA LYS A 42 6.13 9.20 4.24
C LYS A 42 4.65 8.86 4.20
N THR A 43 3.90 9.47 3.27
CA THR A 43 2.46 9.21 3.10
C THR A 43 2.17 7.72 2.81
N ILE A 44 2.97 7.08 1.96
CA ILE A 44 2.85 5.64 1.68
C ILE A 44 3.07 4.83 2.96
N HIS A 45 4.09 5.18 3.73
CA HIS A 45 4.38 4.50 5.00
C HIS A 45 3.26 4.68 6.02
N ASP A 46 2.72 5.90 6.15
CA ASP A 46 1.63 6.23 7.07
C ASP A 46 0.36 5.45 6.71
N TRP A 47 0.01 5.36 5.43
CA TRP A 47 -1.13 4.56 4.98
C TRP A 47 -0.93 3.07 5.25
N TRP A 48 0.29 2.58 5.04
CA TRP A 48 0.61 1.18 5.32
C TRP A 48 0.52 0.89 6.82
N GLN A 49 1.08 1.75 7.66
CA GLN A 49 0.97 1.61 9.11
C GLN A 49 -0.47 1.65 9.60
N LYS A 50 -1.32 2.53 9.04
CA LYS A 50 -2.75 2.56 9.38
C LYS A 50 -3.45 1.24 9.08
N ILE A 51 -3.15 0.58 7.95
CA ILE A 51 -3.68 -0.76 7.64
C ILE A 51 -3.15 -1.83 8.61
N PHE A 52 -1.93 -1.67 9.13
CA PHE A 52 -1.36 -2.56 10.13
C PHE A 52 -1.95 -2.35 11.52
N GLU A 53 -2.22 -1.10 11.91
CA GLU A 53 -2.80 -0.74 13.21
C GLU A 53 -4.28 -1.13 13.32
N THR A 54 -5.04 -1.09 12.23
CA THR A 54 -6.42 -1.62 12.18
C THR A 54 -6.50 -3.15 12.17
N GLY A 55 -5.40 -3.86 12.41
CA GLY A 55 -5.43 -5.26 12.85
C GLY A 55 -5.63 -6.30 11.73
N SER A 56 -5.18 -6.04 10.50
CA SER A 56 -5.51 -6.91 9.36
C SER A 56 -4.32 -7.54 8.61
N VAL A 57 -3.10 -7.35 9.10
CA VAL A 57 -1.92 -8.10 8.64
C VAL A 57 -1.13 -8.50 9.88
N ASN A 58 -1.09 -9.80 10.18
CA ASN A 58 -0.33 -10.35 11.30
C ASN A 58 1.08 -9.73 11.30
N LYS A 59 1.45 -9.06 12.41
CA LYS A 59 2.84 -8.66 12.67
C LYS A 59 3.69 -9.91 12.52
N ARG A 60 4.58 -9.94 11.52
CA ARG A 60 5.63 -10.96 11.53
C ARG A 60 6.52 -10.72 12.76
N PRO A 61 6.83 -11.77 13.53
CA PRO A 61 7.83 -11.67 14.58
C PRO A 61 9.18 -11.21 13.98
N LYS A 62 9.92 -10.43 14.76
CA LYS A 62 11.18 -9.74 14.43
C LYS A 62 12.36 -10.67 14.12
N THR A 63 12.12 -11.94 13.82
CA THR A 63 13.14 -12.96 13.61
C THR A 63 13.14 -13.42 12.16
N LYS A 64 14.12 -12.91 11.42
CA LYS A 64 14.78 -13.49 10.25
C LYS A 64 13.92 -14.26 9.23
N THR A 65 13.97 -13.72 8.00
CA THR A 65 13.96 -14.46 6.72
C THR A 65 12.60 -14.60 6.01
N LYS A 66 12.62 -14.22 4.73
CA LYS A 66 11.56 -14.28 3.70
C LYS A 66 10.41 -13.29 3.83
N TRP A 67 10.39 -12.35 2.89
CA TRP A 67 9.18 -11.66 2.43
C TRP A 67 8.19 -12.71 1.89
N VAL A 68 7.29 -13.26 2.73
CA VAL A 68 6.11 -13.94 2.19
C VAL A 68 5.28 -12.86 1.49
N ARG A 69 5.20 -12.98 0.17
CA ARG A 69 4.45 -12.14 -0.74
C ARG A 69 2.97 -12.41 -0.50
N THR A 70 2.39 -11.80 0.53
CA THR A 70 0.94 -11.78 0.69
C THR A 70 0.40 -10.89 -0.42
N GLN A 71 -0.10 -11.50 -1.50
CA GLN A 71 -0.77 -10.77 -2.57
C GLN A 71 -2.13 -10.33 -2.02
N LEU A 72 -2.19 -9.15 -1.39
CA LEU A 72 -3.46 -8.54 -1.00
C LEU A 72 -4.25 -8.22 -2.28
N THR A 73 -5.46 -8.78 -2.38
CA THR A 73 -6.34 -8.58 -3.53
C THR A 73 -7.15 -7.28 -3.38
N GLU A 74 -7.62 -6.71 -4.49
CA GLU A 74 -8.39 -5.45 -4.49
C GLU A 74 -9.65 -5.54 -3.61
N ALA A 75 -10.30 -6.71 -3.58
CA ALA A 75 -11.46 -6.99 -2.74
C ALA A 75 -11.15 -6.93 -1.23
N GLU A 76 -10.02 -7.50 -0.79
CA GLU A 76 -9.62 -7.50 0.62
C GLU A 76 -9.29 -6.09 1.15
N VAL A 77 -8.78 -5.21 0.28
CA VAL A 77 -8.48 -3.83 0.67
C VAL A 77 -9.74 -2.97 0.62
N MET A 78 -10.64 -3.17 -0.36
CA MET A 78 -11.92 -2.46 -0.43
C MET A 78 -12.82 -2.74 0.78
N ALA A 79 -12.93 -4.02 1.20
CA ALA A 79 -13.75 -4.41 2.35
C ALA A 79 -13.30 -3.73 3.67
N LYS A 80 -12.06 -3.28 3.76
CA LYS A 80 -11.46 -2.75 5.01
C LYS A 80 -11.45 -1.22 5.08
N PHE A 81 -11.65 -0.53 3.96
CA PHE A 81 -11.66 0.94 3.93
C PHE A 81 -13.07 1.54 4.16
N GLN A 82 -14.11 0.70 4.18
CA GLN A 82 -15.52 1.10 4.35
C GLN A 82 -16.09 0.79 5.75
N SER A 83 -15.31 0.16 6.64
CA SER A 83 -15.74 -0.18 8.02
C SER A 83 -15.23 0.80 9.07
#